data_AF-A0A238LIH9-F1
#
_entry.id   AF-A0A238LIH9-F1
#
_cell.length_a   1.000
_cell.length_b   1.000
_cell.length_c   1.000
_cell.angle_alpha   90.00
_cell.angle_beta   90.00
_cell.angle_gamma   90.00
#
_symmetry.space_group_name_H-M   'P 1'
#
loop_
_entity.id
_entity.type
_entity.pdbx_description
1 polymer ?
#
loop_
_entity_poly.entity_id
_entity_poly.type
_entity_poly.pdbx_seq_one_letter_code
_entity_poly.pdbx_strand_id
1 'polypeptide(L)'
;MNSIWAYPWDLHDVPDALAKIAATGADTVSLATSYHAGRFLQPGNPRRRVVFPEDGTVYYPPDPARWADAEIVPRAASVVADEGDWLAKVAAEQSEGRLNLSCWTVCLHNLRLGTAHPGHALRTAFGDPVPYGLCPSSPAAQAYVAGIVAEITETYRPARIELESPSFMGFDHGFHHEKDGLGLLPEDRFLLGLCFCDHCLTGAKRAGVDAIAARRLVSRLLTDAFERELPAAQFPDFTEIGLRAFDGMPALSDFLAWRCKPVTALVARCRAVAHPDTQVVLIDSAMSWWEGVDRASAAAACDGLLYCAYDTPAERVADELKAARAVIGSEATLIAGLALFHPMVRDSADFTARATAAQRHADGLTVYNFGLVPAARLDWVRMALSRG
;
A
#
# COMPACT_ATOMS: atom_id res chain seq x y z
N MET A 1 13.39 -9.70 -11.09
CA MET A 1 12.08 -10.40 -11.06
C MET A 1 11.06 -9.49 -11.70
N ASN A 2 10.26 -10.01 -12.62
CA ASN A 2 9.16 -9.28 -13.24
C ASN A 2 7.84 -9.94 -12.83
N SER A 3 6.96 -9.18 -12.17
CA SER A 3 5.73 -9.72 -11.61
C SER A 3 4.46 -9.10 -12.20
N ILE A 4 3.38 -9.87 -12.16
CA ILE A 4 2.02 -9.38 -12.38
C ILE A 4 1.28 -9.47 -11.05
N TRP A 5 0.64 -8.38 -10.61
CA TRP A 5 -0.29 -8.47 -9.48
C TRP A 5 -1.53 -9.25 -9.88
N ALA A 6 -1.98 -10.14 -8.99
CA ALA A 6 -3.17 -10.95 -9.20
C ALA A 6 -3.98 -11.06 -7.90
N TYR A 7 -5.30 -11.09 -8.07
CA TYR A 7 -6.20 -11.43 -6.97
C TYR A 7 -6.44 -12.95 -6.91
N PRO A 8 -6.67 -13.51 -5.72
CA PRO A 8 -6.95 -14.93 -5.55
C PRO A 8 -8.15 -15.42 -6.37
N TRP A 9 -9.23 -14.64 -6.44
CA TRP A 9 -10.42 -15.02 -7.22
C TRP A 9 -10.16 -15.13 -8.72
N ASP A 10 -9.18 -14.38 -9.26
CA ASP A 10 -8.80 -14.52 -10.67
C ASP A 10 -8.05 -15.84 -10.90
N LEU A 11 -7.22 -16.28 -9.95
CA LEU A 11 -6.55 -17.58 -10.03
C LEU A 11 -7.54 -18.75 -9.87
N HIS A 12 -8.56 -18.62 -9.02
CA HIS A 12 -9.63 -19.63 -8.92
C HIS A 12 -10.41 -19.81 -10.22
N ASP A 13 -10.71 -18.70 -10.90
CA ASP A 13 -11.74 -18.70 -11.94
C ASP A 13 -11.18 -18.75 -13.36
N VAL A 14 -9.97 -18.26 -13.58
CA VAL A 14 -9.36 -18.22 -14.91
C VAL A 14 -8.56 -19.50 -15.14
N PRO A 15 -8.96 -20.37 -16.10
CA PRO A 15 -8.18 -21.54 -16.44
C PRO A 15 -6.76 -21.15 -16.88
N ASP A 16 -5.78 -21.92 -16.44
CA ASP A 16 -4.36 -21.72 -16.74
C ASP A 16 -3.84 -20.32 -16.39
N ALA A 17 -4.39 -19.67 -15.35
CA ALA A 17 -4.04 -18.30 -14.97
C ALA A 17 -2.53 -18.09 -14.81
N LEU A 18 -1.84 -19.02 -14.14
CA LEU A 18 -0.39 -18.96 -13.94
C LEU A 18 0.38 -19.06 -15.27
N ALA A 19 -0.05 -19.94 -16.17
CA ALA A 19 0.57 -20.06 -17.50
C ALA A 19 0.32 -18.80 -18.35
N LYS A 20 -0.85 -18.17 -18.21
CA LYS A 20 -1.16 -16.89 -18.87
C LYS A 20 -0.31 -15.75 -18.33
N ILE A 21 -0.05 -15.72 -17.02
CA ILE A 21 0.87 -14.76 -16.42
C ILE A 21 2.30 -15.00 -16.94
N ALA A 22 2.77 -16.24 -16.92
CA ALA A 22 4.09 -16.59 -17.45
C ALA A 22 4.24 -16.25 -18.95
N ALA A 23 3.17 -16.42 -19.74
CA ALA A 23 3.15 -16.06 -21.15
C ALA A 23 3.32 -14.55 -21.41
N THR A 24 3.13 -13.69 -20.40
CA THR A 24 3.47 -12.26 -20.49
C THR A 24 4.99 -12.00 -20.44
N GLY A 25 5.81 -13.01 -20.14
CA GLY A 25 7.23 -12.87 -19.85
C GLY A 25 7.54 -12.58 -18.37
N ALA A 26 6.51 -12.48 -17.52
CA ALA A 26 6.68 -12.39 -16.07
C ALA A 26 7.17 -13.74 -15.50
N ASP A 27 8.11 -13.67 -14.55
CA ASP A 27 8.69 -14.82 -13.85
C ASP A 27 8.13 -14.97 -12.42
N THR A 28 7.21 -14.08 -12.03
CA THR A 28 6.70 -13.96 -10.66
C THR A 28 5.21 -13.62 -10.67
N VAL A 29 4.44 -14.21 -9.77
CA VAL A 29 3.08 -13.74 -9.45
C VAL A 29 3.14 -12.97 -8.14
N SER A 30 2.66 -11.73 -8.15
CA SER A 30 2.43 -10.99 -6.92
C SER A 30 0.97 -11.19 -6.47
N LEU A 31 0.76 -12.16 -5.59
CA LEU A 31 -0.56 -12.60 -5.16
C LEU A 31 -1.02 -11.79 -3.93
N ALA A 32 -2.23 -11.24 -3.97
CA ALA A 32 -2.82 -10.61 -2.80
C ALA A 32 -3.02 -11.64 -1.67
N THR A 33 -2.40 -11.38 -0.51
CA THR A 33 -2.46 -12.25 0.68
C THR A 33 -3.27 -11.64 1.82
N SER A 34 -3.40 -10.32 1.84
CA SER A 34 -4.26 -9.52 2.71
C SER A 34 -4.81 -8.38 1.88
N TYR A 35 -6.13 -8.14 1.93
CA TYR A 35 -6.74 -7.10 1.11
C TYR A 35 -7.98 -6.47 1.74
N HIS A 36 -8.26 -5.23 1.35
CA HIS A 36 -9.49 -4.51 1.68
C HIS A 36 -10.62 -4.84 0.69
N ALA A 37 -11.87 -4.53 1.03
CA ALA A 37 -12.99 -4.67 0.10
C ALA A 37 -13.02 -3.54 -0.95
N GLY A 38 -13.86 -3.76 -1.97
CA GLY A 38 -14.11 -2.81 -3.04
C GLY A 38 -15.08 -3.40 -4.06
N ARG A 39 -15.30 -2.67 -5.16
CA ARG A 39 -16.04 -3.18 -6.32
C ARG A 39 -15.08 -3.39 -7.49
N PHE A 40 -14.80 -4.63 -7.82
CA PHE A 40 -13.87 -4.99 -8.88
C PHE A 40 -14.62 -5.45 -10.13
N LEU A 41 -14.32 -4.86 -11.28
CA LEU A 41 -14.77 -5.33 -12.59
C LEU A 41 -13.65 -6.16 -13.20
N GLN A 42 -13.93 -7.43 -13.45
CA GLN A 42 -12.98 -8.42 -13.96
C GLN A 42 -13.37 -8.83 -15.39
N PRO A 43 -12.98 -8.05 -16.43
CA PRO A 43 -13.43 -8.29 -17.81
C PRO A 43 -13.05 -9.66 -18.36
N GLY A 44 -11.92 -10.24 -17.90
CA GLY A 44 -11.40 -11.53 -18.35
C GLY A 44 -11.86 -12.73 -17.51
N ASN A 45 -12.54 -12.52 -16.38
CA ASN A 45 -12.91 -13.59 -15.47
C ASN A 45 -14.21 -14.29 -15.95
N PRO A 46 -14.20 -15.62 -16.20
CA PRO A 46 -15.34 -16.31 -16.80
C PRO A 46 -16.49 -16.55 -15.81
N ARG A 47 -16.24 -16.47 -14.50
CA ARG A 47 -17.26 -16.73 -13.46
C ARG A 47 -17.64 -15.48 -12.69
N ARG A 48 -16.65 -14.72 -12.21
CA ARG A 48 -16.82 -13.56 -11.34
C ARG A 48 -16.44 -12.27 -12.06
N ARG A 49 -17.35 -11.73 -12.87
CA ARG A 49 -17.11 -10.48 -13.62
C ARG A 49 -17.22 -9.22 -12.76
N VAL A 50 -18.05 -9.24 -11.72
CA VAL A 50 -18.13 -8.15 -10.74
C VAL A 50 -17.98 -8.77 -9.37
N VAL A 51 -16.98 -8.31 -8.60
CA VAL A 51 -16.59 -8.91 -7.32
C VAL A 51 -16.66 -7.87 -6.22
N PHE A 52 -17.25 -8.29 -5.10
CA PHE A 52 -17.22 -7.61 -3.81
C PHE A 52 -16.57 -8.57 -2.82
N PRO A 53 -15.24 -8.54 -2.64
CA PRO A 53 -14.56 -9.44 -1.72
C PRO A 53 -14.90 -9.11 -0.27
N GLU A 54 -14.68 -10.06 0.62
CA GLU A 54 -14.83 -9.84 2.06
C GLU A 54 -13.77 -8.87 2.57
N ASP A 55 -14.23 -7.81 3.23
CA ASP A 55 -13.35 -6.73 3.68
C ASP A 55 -12.35 -7.16 4.76
N GLY A 56 -11.10 -6.72 4.58
CA GLY A 56 -10.06 -6.83 5.58
C GLY A 56 -9.72 -8.26 5.96
N THR A 57 -9.74 -9.17 4.99
CA THR A 57 -9.46 -10.59 5.15
C THR A 57 -8.10 -10.97 4.60
N VAL A 58 -7.58 -12.10 5.06
CA VAL A 58 -6.39 -12.75 4.50
C VAL A 58 -6.80 -13.90 3.58
N TYR A 59 -5.95 -14.22 2.60
CA TYR A 59 -6.22 -15.22 1.55
C TYR A 59 -5.36 -16.48 1.72
N TYR A 60 -5.18 -16.88 2.97
CA TYR A 60 -4.58 -18.13 3.43
C TYR A 60 -5.28 -18.56 4.73
N PRO A 61 -5.20 -19.83 5.16
CA PRO A 61 -5.75 -20.28 6.43
C PRO A 61 -4.79 -19.99 7.59
N PRO A 62 -5.05 -19.01 8.48
CA PRO A 62 -4.16 -18.72 9.60
C PRO A 62 -4.19 -19.84 10.63
N ASP A 63 -3.04 -20.16 11.22
CA ASP A 63 -2.86 -21.09 12.33
C ASP A 63 -3.39 -20.45 13.63
N PRO A 64 -4.52 -20.94 14.19
CA PRO A 64 -5.10 -20.37 15.39
C PRO A 64 -4.14 -20.34 16.59
N ALA A 65 -3.17 -21.26 16.66
CA ALA A 65 -2.21 -21.31 17.76
C ALA A 65 -1.25 -20.11 17.76
N ARG A 66 -0.89 -19.57 16.59
CA ARG A 66 -0.04 -18.37 16.46
C ARG A 66 -0.72 -17.11 16.99
N TRP A 67 -2.04 -17.11 17.03
CA TRP A 67 -2.87 -15.95 17.33
C TRP A 67 -3.60 -16.04 18.68
N ALA A 68 -3.34 -17.08 19.48
CA ALA A 68 -4.08 -17.35 20.72
C ALA A 68 -4.02 -16.19 21.74
N ASP A 69 -2.88 -15.49 21.81
CA ASP A 69 -2.65 -14.37 22.73
C ASP A 69 -2.75 -12.99 22.04
N ALA A 70 -3.15 -12.95 20.77
CA ALA A 70 -3.21 -11.71 20.00
C ALA A 70 -4.54 -10.97 20.20
N GLU A 71 -4.47 -9.65 20.42
CA GLU A 71 -5.65 -8.79 20.55
C GLU A 71 -6.40 -8.62 19.21
N ILE A 72 -5.64 -8.49 18.11
CA ILE A 72 -6.16 -8.39 16.75
C ILE A 72 -5.73 -9.65 16.00
N VAL A 73 -6.70 -10.36 15.42
CA VAL A 73 -6.48 -11.64 14.73
C VAL A 73 -6.90 -11.57 13.26
N PRO A 74 -6.21 -12.26 12.34
CA PRO A 74 -6.61 -12.34 10.95
C PRO A 74 -7.89 -13.17 10.80
N ARG A 75 -8.66 -12.84 9.77
CA ARG A 75 -9.80 -13.65 9.34
C ARG A 75 -9.54 -14.10 7.90
N ALA A 76 -9.53 -15.40 7.67
CA ALA A 76 -9.47 -15.95 6.32
C ALA A 76 -10.75 -15.56 5.55
N ALA A 77 -10.60 -15.16 4.30
CA ALA A 77 -11.72 -15.05 3.37
C ALA A 77 -12.36 -16.44 3.17
N SER A 78 -13.69 -16.51 3.05
CA SER A 78 -14.42 -17.76 2.89
C SER A 78 -13.95 -18.53 1.66
N VAL A 79 -13.55 -17.82 0.60
CA VAL A 79 -13.02 -18.38 -0.64
C VAL A 79 -11.84 -19.34 -0.41
N VAL A 80 -11.04 -19.11 0.64
CA VAL A 80 -9.93 -20.00 1.00
C VAL A 80 -10.45 -21.37 1.44
N ALA A 81 -11.49 -21.40 2.27
CA ALA A 81 -12.11 -22.65 2.73
C ALA A 81 -12.99 -23.29 1.65
N ASP A 82 -13.73 -22.46 0.91
CA ASP A 82 -14.72 -22.91 -0.08
C ASP A 82 -14.08 -23.41 -1.38
N GLU A 83 -12.98 -22.78 -1.81
CA GLU A 83 -12.39 -22.97 -3.14
C GLU A 83 -10.88 -23.31 -3.11
N GLY A 84 -10.26 -23.24 -1.92
CA GLY A 84 -8.90 -23.70 -1.65
C GLY A 84 -7.85 -22.58 -1.52
N ASP A 85 -6.72 -22.93 -0.91
CA ASP A 85 -5.58 -22.02 -0.70
C ASP A 85 -4.73 -21.89 -1.98
N TRP A 86 -4.88 -20.78 -2.72
CA TRP A 86 -4.00 -20.48 -3.86
C TRP A 86 -2.61 -20.04 -3.47
N LEU A 87 -2.42 -19.49 -2.27
CA LEU A 87 -1.09 -19.11 -1.81
C LEU A 87 -0.21 -20.35 -1.68
N ALA A 88 -0.75 -21.45 -1.12
CA ALA A 88 -0.08 -22.75 -1.10
C ALA A 88 0.25 -23.28 -2.50
N LYS A 89 -0.67 -23.16 -3.45
CA LYS A 89 -0.47 -23.62 -4.83
C LYS A 89 0.65 -22.86 -5.54
N VAL A 90 0.67 -21.53 -5.44
CA VAL A 90 1.73 -20.72 -6.06
C VAL A 90 3.08 -20.92 -5.34
N ALA A 91 3.07 -21.13 -4.01
CA ALA A 91 4.28 -21.49 -3.28
C ALA A 91 4.87 -22.84 -3.76
N ALA A 92 4.02 -23.81 -4.10
CA ALA A 92 4.47 -25.08 -4.69
C ALA A 92 5.15 -24.86 -6.06
N GLU A 93 4.56 -24.04 -6.94
CA GLU A 93 5.16 -23.67 -8.24
C GLU A 93 6.55 -23.03 -8.07
N GLN A 94 6.73 -22.20 -7.04
CA GLN A 94 8.03 -21.61 -6.69
C GLN A 94 9.02 -22.69 -6.23
N SER A 95 8.60 -23.61 -5.37
CA SER A 95 9.46 -24.69 -4.88
C SER A 95 9.96 -25.61 -6.00
N GLU A 96 9.19 -25.72 -7.08
CA GLU A 96 9.53 -26.49 -8.28
C GLU A 96 10.28 -25.66 -9.34
N GLY A 97 10.58 -24.40 -9.05
CA GLY A 97 11.35 -23.50 -9.90
C GLY A 97 10.60 -23.04 -11.17
N ARG A 98 9.26 -23.13 -11.19
CA ARG A 98 8.45 -22.77 -12.36
C ARG A 98 8.02 -21.31 -12.38
N LEU A 99 7.69 -20.74 -11.22
CA LEU A 99 7.24 -19.36 -11.08
C LEU A 99 7.50 -18.86 -9.66
N ASN A 100 8.06 -17.67 -9.50
CA ASN A 100 8.27 -17.10 -8.17
C ASN A 100 6.96 -16.59 -7.56
N LEU A 101 6.91 -16.56 -6.24
CA LEU A 101 5.83 -16.00 -5.45
C LEU A 101 6.28 -14.69 -4.81
N SER A 102 5.54 -13.62 -5.05
CA SER A 102 5.54 -12.42 -4.22
C SER A 102 4.19 -12.30 -3.50
N CYS A 103 4.22 -11.90 -2.24
CA CYS A 103 3.04 -11.74 -1.40
C CYS A 103 2.67 -10.26 -1.27
N TRP A 104 1.71 -9.82 -2.06
CA TRP A 104 1.13 -8.49 -1.94
C TRP A 104 0.23 -8.41 -0.70
N THR A 105 0.63 -7.59 0.28
CA THR A 105 0.06 -7.63 1.64
C THR A 105 -0.40 -6.24 2.08
N VAL A 106 -1.71 -5.99 2.03
CA VAL A 106 -2.30 -4.78 2.62
C VAL A 106 -2.22 -4.86 4.14
N CYS A 107 -1.59 -3.84 4.74
CA CYS A 107 -1.28 -3.77 6.14
C CYS A 107 -2.41 -3.10 6.94
N LEU A 108 -2.39 -1.77 7.06
CA LEU A 108 -3.23 -1.03 8.01
C LEU A 108 -4.54 -0.51 7.40
N HIS A 109 -4.71 -0.62 6.10
CA HIS A 109 -5.96 -0.29 5.41
C HIS A 109 -6.97 -1.44 5.59
N ASN A 110 -7.83 -1.35 6.61
CA ASN A 110 -8.73 -2.44 7.00
C ASN A 110 -9.95 -1.92 7.79
N LEU A 111 -11.08 -1.73 7.10
CA LEU A 111 -12.31 -1.22 7.70
C LEU A 111 -12.92 -2.21 8.70
N ARG A 112 -12.93 -3.50 8.39
CA ARG A 112 -13.36 -4.56 9.32
C ARG A 112 -12.65 -4.45 10.67
N LEU A 113 -11.32 -4.37 10.66
CA LEU A 113 -10.53 -4.31 11.90
C LEU A 113 -10.65 -2.97 12.61
N GLY A 114 -10.65 -1.84 11.90
CA GLY A 114 -10.84 -0.55 12.55
C GLY A 114 -12.24 -0.38 13.16
N THR A 115 -13.25 -1.05 12.60
CA THR A 115 -14.60 -1.13 13.18
C THR A 115 -14.65 -2.04 14.41
N ALA A 116 -14.01 -3.22 14.35
CA ALA A 116 -13.98 -4.17 15.47
C ALA A 116 -13.11 -3.70 16.65
N HIS A 117 -12.07 -2.90 16.36
CA HIS A 117 -11.11 -2.41 17.35
C HIS A 117 -10.97 -0.87 17.29
N PRO A 118 -12.03 -0.11 17.65
CA PRO A 118 -12.05 1.35 17.49
C PRO A 118 -11.05 2.12 18.38
N GLY A 119 -10.43 1.44 19.36
CA GLY A 119 -9.30 1.97 20.12
C GLY A 119 -7.99 2.04 19.33
N HIS A 120 -7.86 1.24 18.27
CA HIS A 120 -6.67 1.19 17.41
C HIS A 120 -6.88 1.86 16.06
N ALA A 121 -8.10 2.30 15.74
CA ALA A 121 -8.40 3.05 14.52
C ALA A 121 -7.76 4.45 14.54
N LEU A 122 -7.62 5.02 13.36
CA LEU A 122 -7.22 6.42 13.19
C LEU A 122 -8.28 7.37 13.79
N ARG A 123 -7.85 8.57 14.21
CA ARG A 123 -8.76 9.62 14.71
C ARG A 123 -8.39 10.99 14.18
N THR A 124 -9.36 11.75 13.69
CA THR A 124 -9.16 13.12 13.21
C THR A 124 -8.70 14.05 14.34
N ALA A 125 -8.32 15.28 13.99
CA ALA A 125 -8.02 16.31 15.00
C ALA A 125 -9.23 16.63 15.91
N PHE A 126 -10.45 16.45 15.40
CA PHE A 126 -11.68 16.62 16.19
C PHE A 126 -11.94 15.44 17.13
N GLY A 127 -11.31 14.28 16.89
CA GLY A 127 -11.43 13.06 17.68
C GLY A 127 -12.35 12.01 17.05
N ASP A 128 -12.90 12.30 15.86
CA ASP A 128 -13.79 11.40 15.14
C ASP A 128 -13.03 10.14 14.68
N PRO A 129 -13.63 8.94 14.83
CA PRO A 129 -13.00 7.71 14.38
C PRO A 129 -12.96 7.65 12.86
N VAL A 130 -11.83 7.17 12.34
CA VAL A 130 -11.62 6.90 10.93
C VAL A 130 -11.40 5.38 10.79
N PRO A 131 -12.49 4.60 10.65
CA PRO A 131 -12.45 3.15 10.86
C PRO A 131 -11.82 2.39 9.71
N TYR A 132 -11.63 2.99 8.54
CA TYR A 132 -10.99 2.35 7.39
C TYR A 132 -9.48 2.16 7.55
N GLY A 133 -8.85 2.76 8.57
CA GLY A 133 -7.42 2.62 8.84
C GLY A 133 -7.13 2.28 10.31
N LEU A 134 -6.26 1.31 10.53
CA LEU A 134 -5.60 1.10 11.82
C LEU A 134 -4.44 2.08 11.97
N CYS A 135 -4.16 2.50 13.20
CA CYS A 135 -3.09 3.45 13.47
C CYS A 135 -1.72 2.76 13.53
N PRO A 136 -0.70 3.19 12.77
CA PRO A 136 0.65 2.64 12.86
C PRO A 136 1.30 2.88 14.23
N SER A 137 0.79 3.81 15.04
CA SER A 137 1.24 4.01 16.43
C SER A 137 0.65 2.99 17.42
N SER A 138 -0.36 2.21 17.03
CA SER A 138 -0.97 1.19 17.89
C SER A 138 -0.06 -0.04 18.00
N PRO A 139 0.36 -0.44 19.22
CA PRO A 139 1.15 -1.65 19.41
C PRO A 139 0.45 -2.92 18.92
N ALA A 140 -0.88 -3.01 19.09
CA ALA A 140 -1.69 -4.14 18.64
C ALA A 140 -1.79 -4.19 17.11
N ALA A 141 -1.97 -3.04 16.45
CA ALA A 141 -1.96 -2.98 14.98
C ALA A 141 -0.59 -3.35 14.39
N GLN A 142 0.50 -2.88 15.01
CA GLN A 142 1.84 -3.30 14.61
C GLN A 142 2.08 -4.79 14.84
N ALA A 143 1.58 -5.35 15.95
CA ALA A 143 1.70 -6.78 16.24
C ALA A 143 0.91 -7.62 15.23
N TYR A 144 -0.28 -7.17 14.83
CA TYR A 144 -1.08 -7.81 13.79
C TYR A 144 -0.34 -7.87 12.45
N VAL A 145 0.17 -6.75 11.94
CA VAL A 145 0.86 -6.73 10.65
C VAL A 145 2.14 -7.55 10.69
N ALA A 146 2.93 -7.45 11.78
CA ALA A 146 4.10 -8.29 11.96
C ALA A 146 3.76 -9.78 12.04
N GLY A 147 2.66 -10.14 12.71
CA GLY A 147 2.18 -11.52 12.82
C GLY A 147 1.81 -12.14 11.48
N ILE A 148 1.05 -11.42 10.63
CA ILE A 148 0.70 -11.92 9.30
C ILE A 148 1.95 -12.05 8.41
N VAL A 149 2.92 -11.14 8.52
CA VAL A 149 4.20 -11.22 7.78
C VAL A 149 5.00 -12.44 8.23
N ALA A 150 5.16 -12.64 9.54
CA ALA A 150 5.88 -13.80 10.07
C ALA A 150 5.24 -15.11 9.59
N GLU A 151 3.92 -15.22 9.72
CA GLU A 151 3.19 -16.42 9.33
C GLU A 151 3.26 -16.71 7.82
N ILE A 152 3.03 -15.69 6.98
CA ILE A 152 3.13 -15.85 5.53
C ILE A 152 4.54 -16.32 5.14
N THR A 153 5.57 -15.67 5.67
CA THR A 153 6.95 -15.93 5.25
C THR A 153 7.52 -17.25 5.78
N GLU A 154 7.11 -17.69 6.96
CA GLU A 154 7.51 -19.00 7.50
C GLU A 154 6.77 -20.16 6.84
N THR A 155 5.49 -19.97 6.48
CA THR A 155 4.63 -21.02 5.94
C THR A 155 4.82 -21.22 4.44
N TYR A 156 4.86 -20.11 3.68
CA TYR A 156 4.87 -20.15 2.21
C TYR A 156 6.23 -19.81 1.60
N ARG A 157 7.16 -19.24 2.40
CA ARG A 157 8.52 -18.86 1.98
C ARG A 157 8.55 -18.15 0.62
N PRO A 158 7.75 -17.08 0.41
CA PRO A 158 7.73 -16.38 -0.86
C PRO A 158 9.10 -15.74 -1.12
N ALA A 159 9.48 -15.56 -2.38
CA ALA A 159 10.67 -14.80 -2.75
C ALA A 159 10.60 -13.36 -2.22
N ARG A 160 9.39 -12.79 -2.11
CA ARG A 160 9.15 -11.42 -1.66
C ARG A 160 7.84 -11.29 -0.90
N ILE A 161 7.77 -10.37 0.05
CA ILE A 161 6.55 -9.79 0.58
C ILE A 161 6.55 -8.29 0.32
N GLU A 162 5.44 -7.78 -0.22
CA GLU A 162 5.23 -6.38 -0.58
C GLU A 162 4.27 -5.77 0.45
N LEU A 163 4.77 -4.85 1.26
CA LEU A 163 4.00 -4.16 2.28
C LEU A 163 3.23 -3.00 1.64
N GLU A 164 1.92 -3.17 1.45
CA GLU A 164 1.04 -2.10 1.03
C GLU A 164 0.44 -1.38 2.24
N SER A 165 0.49 -0.05 2.23
CA SER A 165 -0.15 0.78 3.27
C SER A 165 0.20 0.41 4.72
N PRO A 166 1.48 0.25 5.12
CA PRO A 166 1.88 0.13 6.53
C PRO A 166 1.91 1.50 7.24
N SER A 167 1.19 2.48 6.72
CA SER A 167 1.26 3.91 6.99
C SER A 167 -0.08 4.46 7.55
N PHE A 168 -0.16 5.77 7.79
CA PHE A 168 -1.46 6.41 8.06
C PHE A 168 -2.28 6.51 6.78
N MET A 169 -3.61 6.55 6.89
CA MET A 169 -4.49 6.73 5.72
C MET A 169 -4.82 8.21 5.50
N GLY A 170 -4.98 8.60 4.24
CA GLY A 170 -5.52 9.90 3.87
C GLY A 170 -7.01 10.04 4.19
N PHE A 171 -7.51 11.28 4.13
CA PHE A 171 -8.93 11.56 4.31
C PHE A 171 -9.78 11.10 3.12
N ASP A 172 -9.34 11.45 1.91
CA ASP A 172 -9.92 10.94 0.67
C ASP A 172 -9.63 9.44 0.59
N HIS A 173 -10.68 8.62 0.75
CA HIS A 173 -10.54 7.17 0.86
C HIS A 173 -11.37 6.43 -0.19
N GLY A 174 -12.39 7.08 -0.75
CA GLY A 174 -13.35 6.42 -1.64
C GLY A 174 -14.33 5.54 -0.86
N PHE A 175 -14.60 5.87 0.40
CA PHE A 175 -15.59 5.20 1.23
C PHE A 175 -16.97 5.18 0.55
N HIS A 176 -17.78 4.17 0.84
CA HIS A 176 -19.03 3.95 0.13
C HIS A 176 -19.98 5.14 0.30
N HIS A 177 -20.15 5.93 -0.77
CA HIS A 177 -20.94 7.17 -0.81
C HIS A 177 -20.40 8.33 0.05
N GLU A 178 -19.10 8.62 -0.06
CA GLU A 178 -18.51 9.87 0.43
C GLU A 178 -19.28 11.10 -0.08
N LYS A 179 -19.55 12.04 0.83
CA LYS A 179 -20.23 13.30 0.54
C LYS A 179 -19.62 14.40 1.40
N ASP A 180 -19.17 15.43 0.74
CA ASP A 180 -19.01 16.76 1.32
C ASP A 180 -19.59 17.79 0.35
N GLY A 181 -19.75 19.02 0.82
CA GLY A 181 -20.15 20.17 -0.01
C GLY A 181 -19.21 21.35 0.21
N LEU A 182 -18.01 21.09 0.74
CA LEU A 182 -17.10 22.13 1.23
C LEU A 182 -16.12 22.58 0.17
N GLY A 183 -15.85 21.76 -0.86
CA GLY A 183 -14.82 22.08 -1.84
C GLY A 183 -13.43 22.12 -1.20
N LEU A 184 -13.14 21.10 -0.38
CA LEU A 184 -11.87 20.97 0.35
C LEU A 184 -10.67 21.23 -0.57
N LEU A 185 -9.65 21.90 -0.07
CA LEU A 185 -8.37 22.11 -0.75
C LEU A 185 -7.35 21.04 -0.35
N PRO A 186 -6.22 20.89 -1.07
CA PRO A 186 -5.21 19.88 -0.74
C PRO A 186 -4.73 19.93 0.71
N GLU A 187 -4.53 21.12 1.28
CA GLU A 187 -4.14 21.28 2.68
C GLU A 187 -5.20 20.76 3.66
N ASP A 188 -6.49 20.99 3.37
CA ASP A 188 -7.58 20.58 4.24
C ASP A 188 -7.67 19.05 4.30
N ARG A 189 -7.56 18.39 3.13
CA ARG A 189 -7.51 16.93 3.01
C ARG A 189 -6.31 16.34 3.74
N PHE A 190 -5.14 16.97 3.63
CA PHE A 190 -3.95 16.52 4.33
C PHE A 190 -4.13 16.60 5.85
N LEU A 191 -4.61 17.76 6.33
CA LEU A 191 -4.84 18.01 7.75
C LEU A 191 -5.92 17.10 8.35
N LEU A 192 -6.99 16.81 7.59
CA LEU A 192 -8.03 15.84 7.96
C LEU A 192 -7.49 14.41 8.09
N GLY A 193 -6.51 14.04 7.27
CA GLY A 193 -5.85 12.72 7.31
C GLY A 193 -4.88 12.53 8.49
N LEU A 194 -4.58 13.58 9.27
CA LEU A 194 -3.70 13.46 10.42
C LEU A 194 -4.37 12.73 11.60
N CYS A 195 -3.64 11.80 12.20
CA CYS A 195 -4.14 10.96 13.29
C CYS A 195 -3.74 11.46 14.68
N PHE A 196 -4.74 11.77 15.51
CA PHE A 196 -4.59 12.21 16.90
C PHE A 196 -5.22 11.23 17.90
N CYS A 197 -5.20 9.93 17.61
CA CYS A 197 -5.65 8.90 18.56
C CYS A 197 -4.72 8.81 19.79
N ASP A 198 -5.16 8.14 20.85
CA ASP A 198 -4.43 8.05 22.11
C ASP A 198 -3.01 7.47 21.95
N HIS A 199 -2.83 6.54 21.01
CA HIS A 199 -1.51 6.00 20.67
C HIS A 199 -0.59 7.06 20.08
N CYS A 200 -1.07 7.88 19.15
CA CYS A 200 -0.29 8.98 18.59
C CYS A 200 0.06 10.03 19.64
N LEU A 201 -0.92 10.45 20.45
CA LEU A 201 -0.71 11.44 21.49
C LEU A 201 0.31 10.96 22.53
N THR A 202 0.20 9.69 22.94
CA THR A 202 1.13 9.07 23.89
C THR A 202 2.53 8.90 23.28
N GLY A 203 2.62 8.42 22.04
CA GLY A 203 3.88 8.21 21.35
C GLY A 203 4.64 9.52 21.10
N ALA A 204 3.94 10.57 20.66
CA ALA A 204 4.52 11.89 20.45
C ALA A 204 5.00 12.51 21.75
N LYS A 205 4.19 12.43 22.82
CA LYS A 205 4.58 12.91 24.16
C LYS A 205 5.84 12.22 24.67
N ARG A 206 5.98 10.90 24.49
CA ARG A 206 7.21 10.15 24.86
C ARG A 206 8.43 10.62 24.07
N ALA A 207 8.24 11.09 22.84
CA ALA A 207 9.30 11.65 22.01
C ALA A 207 9.56 13.15 22.24
N GLY A 208 8.91 13.77 23.23
CA GLY A 208 9.05 15.20 23.52
C GLY A 208 8.29 16.13 22.56
N VAL A 209 7.36 15.60 21.76
CA VAL A 209 6.57 16.35 20.79
C VAL A 209 5.20 16.71 21.35
N ASP A 210 4.82 17.99 21.27
CA ASP A 210 3.52 18.48 21.74
C ASP A 210 2.40 18.24 20.72
N ALA A 211 1.99 16.97 20.59
CA ALA A 211 0.89 16.58 19.72
C ALA A 211 -0.47 17.16 20.16
N ILE A 212 -0.61 17.62 21.41
CA ILE A 212 -1.83 18.29 21.88
C ILE A 212 -1.91 19.69 21.30
N ALA A 213 -0.81 20.44 21.29
CA ALA A 213 -0.73 21.73 20.61
C ALA A 213 -0.93 21.57 19.11
N ALA A 214 -0.33 20.55 18.49
CA ALA A 214 -0.54 20.22 17.07
C ALA A 214 -2.02 19.94 16.78
N ARG A 215 -2.67 19.07 17.57
CA ARG A 215 -4.11 18.76 17.44
C ARG A 215 -4.96 20.02 17.49
N ARG A 216 -4.74 20.87 18.50
CA ARG A 216 -5.50 22.13 18.65
C ARG A 216 -5.29 23.06 17.46
N LEU A 217 -4.08 23.13 16.92
CA LEU A 217 -3.78 23.95 15.75
C LEU A 217 -4.49 23.41 14.51
N VAL A 218 -4.39 22.10 14.24
CA VAL A 218 -5.06 21.46 13.10
C VAL A 218 -6.57 21.62 13.19
N SER A 219 -7.17 21.41 14.36
CA SER A 219 -8.60 21.64 14.55
C SER A 219 -8.99 23.08 14.25
N ARG A 220 -8.21 24.08 14.69
CA ARG A 220 -8.49 25.50 14.36
C ARG A 220 -8.39 25.77 12.87
N LEU A 221 -7.31 25.34 12.22
CA LEU A 221 -7.11 25.54 10.78
C LEU A 221 -8.27 24.94 9.96
N LEU A 222 -8.73 23.75 10.34
CA LEU A 222 -9.87 23.10 9.69
C LEU A 222 -11.20 23.80 9.99
N THR A 223 -11.46 24.20 11.24
CA THR A 223 -12.65 24.99 11.58
C THR A 223 -12.68 26.30 10.78
N ASP A 224 -11.56 27.03 10.73
CA ASP A 224 -11.44 28.28 9.97
C ASP A 224 -11.65 28.05 8.47
N ALA A 225 -11.29 26.88 7.93
CA ALA A 225 -11.58 26.52 6.54
C ALA A 225 -13.07 26.24 6.31
N PHE A 226 -13.70 25.49 7.21
CA PHE A 226 -15.10 25.06 7.10
C PHE A 226 -16.10 26.21 7.27
N GLU A 227 -15.72 27.26 7.99
CA GLU A 227 -16.56 28.45 8.22
C GLU A 227 -16.56 29.44 7.05
N ARG A 228 -15.71 29.24 6.02
CA ARG A 228 -15.65 30.16 4.87
C ARG A 228 -16.86 29.99 3.96
N GLU A 229 -17.34 31.11 3.43
CA GLU A 229 -18.38 31.12 2.40
C GLU A 229 -17.92 30.40 1.12
N LEU A 230 -16.65 30.56 0.76
CA LEU A 230 -16.02 29.91 -0.40
C LEU A 230 -14.64 29.34 -0.01
N PRO A 231 -14.20 28.23 -0.63
CA PRO A 231 -12.86 27.70 -0.43
C PRO A 231 -11.79 28.75 -0.75
N ALA A 232 -10.81 28.87 0.14
CA ALA A 232 -9.65 29.74 -0.04
C ALA A 232 -8.42 29.06 0.54
N ALA A 233 -7.30 29.10 -0.17
CA ALA A 233 -6.07 28.46 0.28
C ALA A 233 -5.53 29.14 1.54
N GLN A 234 -5.21 28.33 2.55
CA GLN A 234 -4.46 28.77 3.74
C GLN A 234 -2.96 28.61 3.51
N PHE A 235 -2.59 27.64 2.68
CA PHE A 235 -1.22 27.31 2.33
C PHE A 235 -1.11 27.18 0.80
N PRO A 236 -1.09 28.31 0.06
CA PRO A 236 -1.17 28.30 -1.40
C PRO A 236 -0.12 27.44 -2.11
N ASP A 237 1.08 27.32 -1.53
CA ASP A 237 2.19 26.56 -2.11
C ASP A 237 2.28 25.11 -1.58
N PHE A 238 1.29 24.62 -0.82
CA PHE A 238 1.36 23.32 -0.15
C PHE A 238 1.58 22.16 -1.12
N THR A 239 0.99 22.22 -2.32
CA THR A 239 1.18 21.20 -3.35
C THR A 239 2.60 21.12 -3.90
N GLU A 240 3.34 22.24 -3.87
CA GLU A 240 4.69 22.39 -4.40
C GLU A 240 5.75 22.07 -3.35
N ILE A 241 5.57 22.56 -2.12
CA ILE A 241 6.59 22.46 -1.06
C ILE A 241 6.27 21.42 0.02
N GLY A 242 5.08 20.80 -0.03
CA GLY A 242 4.65 19.73 0.87
C GLY A 242 4.69 20.14 2.34
N LEU A 243 5.26 19.28 3.19
CA LEU A 243 5.32 19.48 4.64
C LEU A 243 5.99 20.81 5.05
N ARG A 244 6.86 21.37 4.21
CA ARG A 244 7.54 22.65 4.47
C ARG A 244 6.58 23.83 4.56
N ALA A 245 5.36 23.71 4.02
CA ALA A 245 4.32 24.71 4.19
C ALA A 245 3.96 24.97 5.68
N PHE A 246 4.30 24.02 6.56
CA PHE A 246 4.03 24.10 8.00
C PHE A 246 5.27 24.43 8.85
N ASP A 247 6.43 24.76 8.24
CA ASP A 247 7.69 25.04 8.98
C ASP A 247 7.55 26.22 9.97
N GLY A 248 6.67 27.18 9.68
CA GLY A 248 6.35 28.30 10.57
C GLY A 248 5.46 27.93 11.76
N MET A 249 5.06 26.66 11.90
CA MET A 249 4.13 26.15 12.91
C MET A 249 4.79 25.01 13.72
N PRO A 250 5.66 25.33 14.70
CA PRO A 250 6.55 24.34 15.32
C PRO A 250 5.85 23.09 15.84
N ALA A 251 4.74 23.25 16.57
CA ALA A 251 4.01 22.10 17.10
C ALA A 251 3.50 21.14 16.00
N LEU A 252 3.05 21.68 14.86
CA LEU A 252 2.61 20.87 13.72
C LEU A 252 3.80 20.28 12.98
N SER A 253 4.84 21.07 12.68
CA SER A 253 6.04 20.58 11.99
C SER A 253 6.73 19.46 12.77
N ASP A 254 6.91 19.61 14.08
CA ASP A 254 7.49 18.57 14.96
C ASP A 254 6.63 17.29 14.97
N PHE A 255 5.30 17.44 14.98
CA PHE A 255 4.37 16.32 14.90
C PHE A 255 4.44 15.59 13.55
N LEU A 256 4.52 16.33 12.45
CA LEU A 256 4.64 15.79 11.10
C LEU A 256 5.97 15.06 10.89
N ALA A 257 7.07 15.55 11.48
CA ALA A 257 8.34 14.84 11.48
C ALA A 257 8.30 13.58 12.35
N TRP A 258 7.67 13.65 13.54
CA TRP A 258 7.56 12.52 14.44
C TRP A 258 6.70 11.39 13.88
N ARG A 259 5.59 11.69 13.18
CA ARG A 259 4.64 10.65 12.73
C ARG A 259 5.29 9.64 11.77
N CYS A 260 6.39 9.97 11.11
CA CYS A 260 7.10 9.00 10.27
C CYS A 260 7.72 7.84 11.09
N LYS A 261 8.06 8.08 12.36
CA LYS A 261 8.71 7.09 13.24
C LYS A 261 7.90 5.81 13.44
N PRO A 262 6.60 5.83 13.82
CA PRO A 262 5.81 4.60 13.96
C PRO A 262 5.67 3.82 12.64
N VAL A 263 5.62 4.50 11.49
CA VAL A 263 5.58 3.84 10.16
C VAL A 263 6.89 3.12 9.88
N THR A 264 8.03 3.79 10.04
CA THR A 264 9.35 3.17 9.89
C THR A 264 9.55 2.02 10.88
N ALA A 265 9.10 2.17 12.12
CA ALA A 265 9.20 1.12 13.13
C ALA A 265 8.37 -0.12 12.76
N LEU A 266 7.19 0.06 12.16
CA LEU A 266 6.40 -1.05 11.66
C LEU A 266 7.10 -1.77 10.50
N VAL A 267 7.62 -1.03 9.52
CA VAL A 267 8.38 -1.62 8.39
C VAL A 267 9.59 -2.42 8.91
N ALA A 268 10.36 -1.85 9.84
CA ALA A 268 11.49 -2.54 10.48
C ALA A 268 11.06 -3.82 11.22
N ARG A 269 9.91 -3.76 11.93
CA ARG A 269 9.37 -4.92 12.64
C ARG A 269 8.96 -6.02 11.67
N CYS A 270 8.31 -5.69 10.56
CA CYS A 270 7.98 -6.66 9.51
C CYS A 270 9.25 -7.31 8.93
N ARG A 271 10.30 -6.51 8.67
CA ARG A 271 11.59 -7.06 8.20
C ARG A 271 12.23 -8.01 9.21
N ALA A 272 12.18 -7.67 10.50
CA ALA A 272 12.81 -8.45 11.56
C ALA A 272 12.14 -9.82 11.81
N VAL A 273 10.83 -9.92 11.58
CA VAL A 273 10.07 -11.17 11.80
C VAL A 273 9.92 -12.01 10.53
N ALA A 274 10.20 -11.44 9.36
CA ALA A 274 10.15 -12.18 8.10
C ALA A 274 11.24 -13.26 8.04
N HIS A 275 10.91 -14.40 7.42
CA HIS A 275 11.88 -15.44 7.12
C HIS A 275 13.09 -14.87 6.35
N PRO A 276 14.34 -15.25 6.67
CA PRO A 276 15.55 -14.64 6.08
C PRO A 276 15.65 -14.78 4.55
N ASP A 277 15.06 -15.83 3.98
CA ASP A 277 15.02 -16.06 2.53
C ASP A 277 13.96 -15.21 1.79
N THR A 278 13.07 -14.54 2.53
CA THR A 278 12.04 -13.68 1.95
C THR A 278 12.50 -12.23 1.97
N GLN A 279 12.47 -11.59 0.80
CA GLN A 279 12.69 -10.15 0.70
C GLN A 279 11.47 -9.35 1.17
N VAL A 280 11.66 -8.35 2.02
CA VAL A 280 10.61 -7.41 2.45
C VAL A 280 10.80 -6.08 1.74
N VAL A 281 9.81 -5.67 0.94
CA VAL A 281 9.81 -4.35 0.29
C VAL A 281 8.58 -3.53 0.66
N LEU A 282 8.74 -2.22 0.70
CA LEU A 282 7.64 -1.27 0.89
C LEU A 282 7.06 -0.86 -0.48
N ILE A 283 5.73 -0.92 -0.63
CA ILE A 283 5.06 -0.23 -1.74
C ILE A 283 5.08 1.27 -1.44
N ASP A 284 5.69 2.03 -2.35
CA ASP A 284 5.92 3.47 -2.25
C ASP A 284 5.43 4.18 -3.51
N SER A 285 5.20 5.49 -3.41
CA SER A 285 4.88 6.36 -4.55
C SER A 285 5.40 7.77 -4.28
N ALA A 286 5.28 8.66 -5.28
CA ALA A 286 5.59 10.07 -5.12
C ALA A 286 4.88 10.72 -3.91
N MET A 287 3.68 10.23 -3.55
CA MET A 287 2.82 10.80 -2.52
C MET A 287 2.87 10.09 -1.17
N SER A 288 3.72 9.07 -0.98
CA SER A 288 3.77 8.31 0.29
C SER A 288 4.13 9.16 1.51
N TRP A 289 4.78 10.32 1.33
CA TRP A 289 4.99 11.29 2.40
C TRP A 289 3.67 11.81 3.00
N TRP A 290 2.58 11.85 2.22
CA TRP A 290 1.25 12.24 2.69
C TRP A 290 0.79 11.35 3.85
N GLU A 291 1.10 10.06 3.75
CA GLU A 291 0.74 9.00 4.69
C GLU A 291 1.76 8.80 5.83
N GLY A 292 2.79 9.64 5.89
CA GLY A 292 3.80 9.59 6.95
C GLY A 292 4.91 8.59 6.65
N VAL A 293 5.15 8.27 5.38
CA VAL A 293 6.34 7.53 4.98
C VAL A 293 7.49 8.52 4.79
N ASP A 294 8.53 8.39 5.61
CA ASP A 294 9.85 8.91 5.28
C ASP A 294 10.58 7.89 4.43
N ARG A 295 10.69 8.13 3.12
CA ARG A 295 11.18 7.15 2.14
C ARG A 295 12.58 6.63 2.49
N ALA A 296 13.49 7.52 2.89
CA ALA A 296 14.86 7.15 3.23
C ALA A 296 14.89 6.20 4.42
N SER A 297 14.22 6.57 5.52
CA SER A 297 14.18 5.77 6.74
C SER A 297 13.43 4.45 6.54
N ALA A 298 12.33 4.46 5.78
CA ALA A 298 11.54 3.26 5.51
C ALA A 298 12.27 2.27 4.60
N ALA A 299 12.96 2.76 3.55
CA ALA A 299 13.80 1.90 2.71
C ALA A 299 14.98 1.32 3.49
N ALA A 300 15.63 2.09 4.37
CA ALA A 300 16.70 1.60 5.24
C ALA A 300 16.22 0.57 6.29
N ALA A 301 14.91 0.51 6.56
CA ALA A 301 14.30 -0.42 7.51
C ALA A 301 13.91 -1.77 6.88
N CYS A 302 14.01 -1.92 5.55
CA CYS A 302 13.68 -3.15 4.83
C CYS A 302 14.67 -3.40 3.68
N ASP A 303 14.33 -4.29 2.75
CA ASP A 303 15.25 -4.69 1.68
C ASP A 303 15.09 -3.85 0.39
N GLY A 304 14.12 -2.93 0.34
CA GLY A 304 13.92 -2.06 -0.82
C GLY A 304 12.50 -1.51 -0.99
N LEU A 305 12.26 -0.91 -2.16
CA LEU A 305 11.00 -0.30 -2.55
C LEU A 305 10.39 -0.96 -3.80
N LEU A 306 9.07 -1.05 -3.82
CA LEU A 306 8.27 -1.14 -5.03
C LEU A 306 7.65 0.24 -5.27
N TYR A 307 8.24 1.01 -6.18
CA TYR A 307 7.85 2.38 -6.48
C TYR A 307 6.79 2.41 -7.59
N CYS A 308 5.56 2.76 -7.23
CA CYS A 308 4.41 2.86 -8.14
C CYS A 308 4.45 4.17 -8.93
N ALA A 309 4.62 4.05 -10.25
CA ALA A 309 4.64 5.15 -11.22
C ALA A 309 3.44 5.02 -12.19
N TYR A 310 2.25 4.78 -11.64
CA TYR A 310 1.05 4.43 -12.43
C TYR A 310 0.59 5.56 -13.35
N ASP A 311 0.48 6.77 -12.79
CA ASP A 311 0.03 7.98 -13.47
C ASP A 311 1.19 8.81 -14.02
N THR A 312 2.43 8.49 -13.67
CA THR A 312 3.65 9.14 -14.16
C THR A 312 3.80 9.00 -15.68
N PRO A 313 3.74 10.12 -16.44
CA PRO A 313 3.97 10.11 -17.88
C PRO A 313 5.33 9.49 -18.25
N ALA A 314 5.42 8.85 -19.42
CA ALA A 314 6.60 8.08 -19.85
C ALA A 314 7.92 8.88 -19.75
N GLU A 315 7.89 10.16 -20.09
CA GLU A 315 9.03 11.07 -20.05
C GLU A 315 9.55 11.36 -18.63
N ARG A 316 8.75 11.14 -17.58
CA ARG A 316 9.14 11.37 -16.18
C ARG A 316 9.46 10.10 -15.40
N VAL A 317 9.11 8.92 -15.90
CA VAL A 317 9.32 7.63 -15.20
C VAL A 317 10.80 7.44 -14.82
N ALA A 318 11.71 7.73 -15.74
CA ALA A 318 13.15 7.58 -15.49
C ALA A 318 13.64 8.53 -14.39
N ASP A 319 13.18 9.78 -14.39
CA ASP A 319 13.59 10.79 -13.40
C ASP A 319 13.07 10.43 -12.00
N GLU A 320 11.82 9.96 -11.88
CA GLU A 320 11.26 9.53 -10.61
C GLU A 320 12.01 8.32 -10.03
N LEU A 321 12.28 7.30 -10.85
CA LEU A 321 13.03 6.13 -10.40
C LEU A 321 14.50 6.45 -10.07
N LYS A 322 15.12 7.36 -10.81
CA LYS A 322 16.46 7.85 -10.49
C LYS A 322 16.47 8.61 -9.16
N ALA A 323 15.46 9.41 -8.88
CA ALA A 323 15.31 10.09 -7.60
C ALA A 323 15.09 9.09 -6.45
N ALA A 324 14.23 8.09 -6.64
CA ALA A 324 14.03 7.01 -5.67
C ALA A 324 15.33 6.25 -5.40
N ARG A 325 16.05 5.86 -6.47
CA ARG A 325 17.36 5.18 -6.38
C ARG A 325 18.39 6.01 -5.61
N ALA A 326 18.45 7.32 -5.84
CA ALA A 326 19.38 8.20 -5.14
C ALA A 326 19.11 8.27 -3.62
N VAL A 327 17.85 8.10 -3.21
CA VAL A 327 17.45 8.08 -1.80
C VAL A 327 17.78 6.75 -1.12
N ILE A 328 17.53 5.62 -1.80
CA ILE A 328 17.65 4.29 -1.18
C ILE A 328 19.03 3.64 -1.36
N GLY A 329 19.87 4.16 -2.27
CA GLY A 329 21.19 3.61 -2.57
C GLY A 329 21.18 2.46 -3.60
N SER A 330 22.37 2.00 -3.97
CA SER A 330 22.56 0.94 -4.97
C SER A 330 22.23 -0.46 -4.46
N GLU A 331 22.40 -0.70 -3.16
CA GLU A 331 22.26 -2.03 -2.56
C GLU A 331 20.80 -2.41 -2.29
N ALA A 332 19.93 -1.44 -2.03
CA ALA A 332 18.52 -1.67 -1.81
C ALA A 332 17.82 -2.05 -3.12
N THR A 333 16.83 -2.94 -3.09
CA THR A 333 16.06 -3.27 -4.30
C THR A 333 15.12 -2.12 -4.68
N LEU A 334 15.03 -1.82 -5.97
CA LEU A 334 14.03 -0.91 -6.54
C LEU A 334 13.24 -1.62 -7.62
N ILE A 335 11.94 -1.76 -7.42
CA ILE A 335 11.01 -2.30 -8.42
C ILE A 335 10.14 -1.16 -8.92
N ALA A 336 9.87 -1.10 -10.23
CA ALA A 336 8.90 -0.16 -10.76
C ALA A 336 7.51 -0.80 -10.89
N GLY A 337 6.52 -0.22 -10.21
CA GLY A 337 5.11 -0.55 -10.34
C GLY A 337 4.48 0.24 -11.48
N LEU A 338 3.92 -0.44 -12.47
CA LEU A 338 3.26 0.16 -13.64
C LEU A 338 1.82 -0.35 -13.79
N ALA A 339 0.96 0.40 -14.45
CA ALA A 339 -0.44 0.04 -14.69
C ALA A 339 -0.74 -0.19 -16.17
N LEU A 340 -1.85 -0.87 -16.48
CA LEU A 340 -2.37 -1.10 -17.84
C LEU A 340 -3.72 -0.39 -18.09
N PHE A 341 -4.01 0.64 -17.30
CA PHE A 341 -5.34 1.24 -17.20
C PHE A 341 -5.53 2.39 -18.18
N HIS A 342 -6.63 2.36 -18.92
CA HIS A 342 -7.06 3.48 -19.76
C HIS A 342 -7.90 4.46 -18.92
N PRO A 343 -7.79 5.80 -19.09
CA PRO A 343 -6.96 6.52 -20.08
C PRO A 343 -5.53 6.83 -19.64
N MET A 344 -5.16 6.44 -18.42
CA MET A 344 -3.85 6.75 -17.83
C MET A 344 -2.67 6.23 -18.67
N VAL A 345 -2.83 5.04 -19.26
CA VAL A 345 -1.96 4.44 -20.28
C VAL A 345 -2.77 4.35 -21.56
N ARG A 346 -2.32 5.06 -22.60
CA ARG A 346 -3.10 5.27 -23.82
C ARG A 346 -3.17 4.03 -24.70
N ASP A 347 -2.02 3.40 -24.94
CA ASP A 347 -1.84 2.27 -25.85
C ASP A 347 -0.57 1.48 -25.50
N SER A 348 -0.26 0.46 -26.32
CA SER A 348 0.92 -0.39 -26.15
C SER A 348 2.24 0.36 -26.31
N ALA A 349 2.28 1.43 -27.13
CA ALA A 349 3.49 2.22 -27.33
C ALA A 349 3.78 3.08 -26.09
N ASP A 350 2.75 3.70 -25.50
CA ASP A 350 2.84 4.43 -24.22
C ASP A 350 3.32 3.50 -23.10
N PHE A 351 2.72 2.32 -22.95
CA PHE A 351 3.16 1.33 -21.97
C PHE A 351 4.63 0.90 -22.19
N THR A 352 4.99 0.58 -23.43
CA THR A 352 6.36 0.16 -23.78
C THR A 352 7.38 1.26 -23.45
N ALA A 353 7.05 2.52 -23.71
CA ALA A 353 7.92 3.65 -23.37
C ALA A 353 8.14 3.77 -21.86
N ARG A 354 7.08 3.65 -21.05
CA ARG A 354 7.16 3.65 -19.57
C ARG A 354 7.99 2.50 -19.05
N ALA A 355 7.73 1.28 -19.52
CA ALA A 355 8.47 0.08 -19.12
C ALA A 355 9.96 0.19 -19.49
N THR A 356 10.27 0.67 -20.69
CA THR A 356 11.66 0.87 -21.15
C THR A 356 12.39 1.92 -20.32
N ALA A 357 11.71 3.02 -19.96
CA ALA A 357 12.26 4.05 -19.08
C ALA A 357 12.54 3.47 -17.67
N ALA A 358 11.64 2.64 -17.17
CA ALA A 358 11.76 2.01 -15.86
C ALA A 358 12.91 0.99 -15.77
N GLN A 359 13.05 0.11 -16.77
CA GLN A 359 14.09 -0.94 -16.79
C GLN A 359 15.53 -0.41 -16.75
N ARG A 360 15.75 0.89 -17.03
CA ARG A 360 17.08 1.52 -16.93
C ARG A 360 17.51 1.83 -15.49
N HIS A 361 16.55 1.84 -14.56
CA HIS A 361 16.76 2.33 -13.20
C HIS A 361 16.21 1.40 -12.10
N ALA A 362 15.31 0.48 -12.45
CA ALA A 362 14.75 -0.53 -11.56
C ALA A 362 15.34 -1.92 -11.81
N ASP A 363 15.38 -2.74 -10.75
CA ASP A 363 15.86 -4.13 -10.74
C ASP A 363 14.78 -5.14 -11.19
N GLY A 364 13.56 -4.64 -11.39
CA GLY A 364 12.40 -5.43 -11.80
C GLY A 364 11.18 -4.55 -12.09
N LEU A 365 10.19 -5.14 -12.74
CA LEU A 365 8.90 -4.51 -13.00
C LEU A 365 7.78 -5.29 -12.29
N THR A 366 6.78 -4.57 -11.79
CA THR A 366 5.51 -5.14 -11.34
C THR A 366 4.37 -4.45 -12.08
N VAL A 367 3.46 -5.22 -12.68
CA VAL A 367 2.36 -4.66 -13.48
C VAL A 367 1.00 -4.93 -12.85
N TYR A 368 0.22 -3.86 -12.69
CA TYR A 368 -1.12 -3.85 -12.11
C TYR A 368 -2.18 -3.92 -13.23
N ASN A 369 -3.09 -4.89 -13.26
CA ASN A 369 -3.18 -6.16 -12.52
C ASN A 369 -3.86 -7.16 -13.47
N PHE A 370 -3.56 -8.46 -13.36
CA PHE A 370 -4.01 -9.55 -14.22
C PHE A 370 -5.52 -9.52 -14.56
N GLY A 371 -6.38 -9.38 -13.54
CA GLY A 371 -7.82 -9.52 -13.72
C GLY A 371 -8.53 -8.27 -14.26
N LEU A 372 -7.95 -7.09 -14.00
CA LEU A 372 -8.62 -5.78 -14.18
C LEU A 372 -8.55 -5.22 -15.60
N VAL A 373 -7.87 -5.91 -16.50
CA VAL A 373 -7.70 -5.49 -17.90
C VAL A 373 -8.11 -6.61 -18.86
N PRO A 374 -8.55 -6.27 -20.08
CA PRO A 374 -8.78 -7.31 -21.09
C PRO A 374 -7.46 -8.01 -21.42
N ALA A 375 -7.54 -9.30 -21.75
CA ALA A 375 -6.38 -10.15 -22.03
C ALA A 375 -5.42 -9.54 -23.09
N ALA A 376 -5.96 -8.83 -24.09
CA ALA A 376 -5.18 -8.16 -25.12
C ALA A 376 -4.21 -7.08 -24.60
N ARG A 377 -4.41 -6.53 -23.38
CA ARG A 377 -3.45 -5.59 -22.77
C ARG A 377 -2.30 -6.30 -22.06
N LEU A 378 -2.45 -7.56 -21.67
CA LEU A 378 -1.36 -8.35 -21.09
C LEU A 378 -0.25 -8.59 -22.13
N ASP A 379 -0.58 -8.62 -23.43
CA ASP A 379 0.40 -8.68 -24.51
C ASP A 379 1.35 -7.47 -24.53
N TRP A 380 0.95 -6.31 -23.99
CA TRP A 380 1.82 -5.14 -23.92
C TRP A 380 3.00 -5.38 -22.99
N VAL A 381 2.78 -6.15 -21.92
CA VAL A 381 3.86 -6.58 -21.00
C VAL A 381 4.87 -7.45 -21.74
N ARG A 382 4.40 -8.43 -22.50
CA ARG A 382 5.26 -9.30 -23.32
C ARG A 382 6.10 -8.49 -24.31
N MET A 383 5.48 -7.54 -25.00
CA MET A 383 6.18 -6.67 -25.95
C MET A 383 7.24 -5.78 -25.30
N ALA A 384 6.99 -5.31 -24.08
CA ALA A 384 7.93 -4.49 -23.33
C ALA A 384 9.10 -5.32 -22.78
N LEU A 385 8.81 -6.47 -22.17
CA LEU A 385 9.83 -7.36 -21.59
C LEU A 385 10.71 -8.03 -22.64
N SER A 386 10.24 -8.23 -23.87
CA SER A 386 11.07 -8.79 -24.95
C SER A 386 12.05 -7.79 -25.57
N ARG A 387 12.01 -6.52 -25.18
CA ARG A 387 12.83 -5.42 -25.75
C ARG A 387 13.90 -4.90 -24.79
N GLY A 388 13.81 -5.26 -23.52
CA GLY A 388 14.89 -5.07 -22.53
C GLY A 388 15.80 -6.27 -22.54
#